data_AF-A0A2M9TTY4-F1
#
_entry.id   AF-A0A2M9TTY4-F1
#
_cell.length_a   1.000
_cell.length_b   1.000
_cell.length_c   1.000
_cell.angle_alpha   90.00
_cell.angle_beta   90.00
_cell.angle_gamma   90.00
#
_symmetry.space_group_name_H-M   'P 1'
#
loop_
_entity.id
_entity.type
_entity.pdbx_description
1 polymer ?
#
loop_
_entity_poly.entity_id
_entity_poly.type
_entity_poly.pdbx_seq_one_letter_code
_entity_poly.pdbx_strand_id
1 'polypeptide(L)'
;MNNQFSIRHIQTFLGTSALALGLTMGCANAVFAQVQPQTYESVQYITGGIGNAEQNEMKSAQKDYNLHMTFSAIKDQAFLSDVAVQITDKDSKKVFEAANTGPYLNVKLPDGKYELTATYKGEVRKHAFTLTAGKTEASVLRWPTE
;
A
#
# COMPACT_ATOMS: atom_id res chain seq x y z
N MET A 1 64.42 -24.12 -7.30
CA MET A 1 63.90 -22.74 -7.46
C MET A 1 63.24 -22.36 -6.15
N ASN A 2 64.03 -22.06 -5.11
CA ASN A 2 64.83 -20.84 -4.91
C ASN A 2 63.88 -19.64 -4.79
N ASN A 3 63.48 -19.32 -3.56
CA ASN A 3 64.08 -18.26 -2.70
C ASN A 3 63.24 -16.97 -2.86
N GLN A 4 62.77 -16.28 -1.82
CA GLN A 4 63.52 -15.79 -0.67
C GLN A 4 62.59 -15.50 0.52
N PHE A 5 63.06 -15.85 1.72
CA PHE A 5 62.66 -15.26 3.00
C PHE A 5 63.02 -13.77 3.05
N SER A 6 62.23 -12.95 3.76
CA SER A 6 62.81 -11.95 4.65
C SER A 6 61.85 -11.55 5.77
N ILE A 7 62.27 -11.87 7.00
CA ILE A 7 61.74 -11.41 8.28
C ILE A 7 62.44 -10.10 8.61
N ARG A 8 61.68 -9.02 8.86
CA ARG A 8 62.13 -7.85 9.64
C ARG A 8 60.99 -7.52 10.62
N HIS A 9 61.06 -8.05 11.85
CA HIS A 9 61.61 -7.39 13.03
C HIS A 9 60.93 -6.05 13.37
N ILE A 10 60.35 -5.99 14.60
CA ILE A 10 60.53 -4.91 15.59
C ILE A 10 59.78 -3.60 15.22
N GLN A 11 58.92 -2.96 16.01
CA GLN A 11 58.72 -2.90 17.45
C GLN A 11 57.37 -2.21 17.74
N THR A 12 56.79 -2.58 18.88
CA THR A 12 55.70 -1.91 19.60
C THR A 12 55.94 -0.40 19.75
N PHE A 13 54.95 0.44 19.42
CA PHE A 13 54.89 1.82 19.93
C PHE A 13 53.48 2.17 20.41
N LEU A 14 53.47 2.81 21.57
CA LEU A 14 52.35 3.17 22.39
C LEU A 14 51.42 4.21 21.74
N GLY A 15 50.14 4.12 22.12
CA GLY A 15 49.37 5.28 22.54
C GLY A 15 48.85 6.19 21.45
N THR A 16 47.53 6.26 21.33
CA THR A 16 46.78 7.49 21.67
C THR A 16 45.30 7.24 21.41
N SER A 17 44.52 7.28 22.50
CA SER A 17 43.07 7.34 22.48
C SER A 17 42.65 8.64 21.79
N ALA A 18 41.96 8.53 20.65
CA ALA A 18 41.18 9.63 20.12
C ALA A 18 39.71 9.35 20.45
N LEU A 19 39.21 10.05 21.47
CA LEU A 19 37.78 10.24 21.71
C LEU A 19 37.20 10.98 20.50
N ALA A 20 36.74 10.22 19.51
CA ALA A 20 35.89 10.76 18.46
C ALA A 20 34.51 11.05 19.09
N LEU A 21 34.25 12.31 19.42
CA LEU A 21 32.90 12.82 19.65
C LEU A 21 32.17 12.80 18.30
N GLY A 22 31.69 11.63 17.92
CA GLY A 22 30.74 11.47 16.83
C GLY A 22 29.45 12.15 17.24
N LEU A 23 29.22 13.38 16.77
CA LEU A 23 27.87 13.90 16.62
C LEU A 23 27.22 13.08 15.51
N THR A 24 26.70 11.91 15.89
CA THR A 24 25.76 11.18 15.04
C THR A 24 24.53 12.09 14.92
N MET A 25 24.44 12.81 13.81
CA MET A 25 23.17 13.32 13.33
C MET A 25 22.25 12.11 13.24
N GLY A 26 21.39 11.94 14.25
CA GLY A 26 20.31 10.98 14.19
C GLY A 26 19.42 11.41 13.04
N CYS A 27 19.61 10.78 11.89
CA CYS A 27 18.60 10.79 10.84
C CYS A 27 17.39 10.11 11.47
N ALA A 28 16.46 10.91 12.02
CA ALA A 28 15.12 10.43 12.31
C ALA A 28 14.55 10.03 10.95
N ASN A 29 14.64 8.73 10.63
CA ASN A 29 13.94 8.16 9.50
C ASN A 29 12.45 8.27 9.83
N ALA A 30 11.84 9.40 9.46
CA ALA A 30 10.40 9.50 9.40
C ALA A 30 9.96 8.54 8.30
N VAL A 31 9.57 7.33 8.70
CA VAL A 31 8.89 6.40 7.80
C VAL A 31 7.50 6.98 7.56
N PHE A 32 7.38 7.81 6.53
CA PHE A 32 6.07 8.17 6.00
C PHE A 32 5.51 6.89 5.35
N ALA A 33 4.30 6.49 5.75
CA ALA A 33 3.58 5.46 5.03
C ALA A 33 3.27 6.03 3.63
N GLN A 34 3.99 5.57 2.61
CA GLN A 34 3.82 5.98 1.24
C GLN A 34 2.86 5.00 0.55
N VAL A 35 1.86 5.52 -0.15
CA VAL A 35 0.93 4.73 -0.96
C VAL A 35 1.67 4.25 -2.20
N GLN A 36 1.90 2.95 -2.28
CA GLN A 36 2.60 2.35 -3.42
C GLN A 36 1.59 1.74 -4.41
N PRO A 37 1.70 2.03 -5.71
CA PRO A 37 0.98 1.30 -6.74
C PRO A 37 1.30 -0.20 -6.67
N GLN A 38 0.24 -0.99 -6.60
CA GLN A 38 0.29 -2.44 -6.63
C GLN A 38 -0.35 -2.96 -7.92
N THR A 39 -0.10 -4.23 -8.23
CA THR A 39 -0.66 -4.87 -9.43
C THR A 39 -1.16 -6.26 -9.08
N TYR A 40 -2.42 -6.52 -9.39
CA TYR A 40 -3.01 -7.85 -9.37
C TYR A 40 -3.19 -8.28 -10.84
N GLU A 41 -2.46 -9.31 -11.26
CA GLU A 41 -2.37 -9.71 -12.68
C GLU A 41 -1.99 -8.54 -13.59
N SER A 42 -2.95 -7.95 -14.31
CA SER A 42 -2.77 -6.76 -15.16
C SER A 42 -3.52 -5.53 -14.65
N VAL A 43 -4.16 -5.62 -13.49
CA VAL A 43 -4.97 -4.56 -12.87
C VAL A 43 -4.11 -3.79 -11.87
N GLN A 44 -3.93 -2.50 -12.13
CA GLN A 44 -3.23 -1.59 -11.21
C GLN A 44 -4.19 -1.09 -10.13
N TYR A 45 -3.69 -1.01 -8.90
CA TYR A 45 -4.48 -0.49 -7.78
C TYR A 45 -3.61 0.16 -6.73
N ILE A 46 -4.22 0.99 -5.90
CA ILE A 46 -3.65 1.55 -4.67
C ILE A 46 -4.66 1.42 -3.54
N THR A 47 -4.19 1.19 -2.32
CA THR A 47 -5.03 1.14 -1.13
C THR A 47 -4.31 1.76 0.06
N GLY A 48 -5.07 2.30 1.02
CA GLY A 48 -4.55 2.94 2.23
C GLY A 48 -5.38 4.15 2.62
N GLY A 49 -4.73 5.13 3.26
CA GLY A 49 -5.32 6.42 3.64
C GLY A 49 -5.83 6.52 5.06
N ILE A 50 -5.21 5.78 5.98
CA ILE A 50 -5.35 5.99 7.42
C ILE A 50 -4.64 7.29 7.83
N GLY A 51 -3.46 7.57 7.27
CA GLY A 51 -2.69 8.81 7.52
C GLY A 51 -2.99 9.94 6.54
N ASN A 52 -2.80 11.19 6.99
CA ASN A 52 -3.01 12.38 6.16
C ASN A 52 -2.13 12.42 4.90
N ALA A 53 -0.88 11.94 4.99
CA ALA A 53 0.03 11.87 3.85
C ALA A 53 -0.50 10.92 2.77
N GLU A 54 -0.89 9.71 3.17
CA GLU A 54 -1.50 8.71 2.29
C GLU A 54 -2.79 9.23 1.64
N GLN A 55 -3.62 9.96 2.39
CA GLN A 55 -4.83 10.56 1.83
C GLN A 55 -4.53 11.57 0.72
N ASN A 56 -3.48 12.37 0.89
CA ASN A 56 -3.07 13.34 -0.12
C ASN A 56 -2.50 12.65 -1.38
N GLU A 57 -1.74 11.56 -1.19
CA GLU A 57 -1.22 10.74 -2.28
C GLU A 57 -2.34 10.02 -3.04
N MET A 58 -3.27 9.38 -2.32
CA MET A 58 -4.47 8.77 -2.90
C MET A 58 -5.25 9.79 -3.73
N LYS A 59 -5.51 10.99 -3.19
CA LYS A 59 -6.21 12.07 -3.91
C LYS A 59 -5.47 12.52 -5.16
N SER A 60 -4.15 12.63 -5.09
CA SER A 60 -3.33 13.04 -6.25
C SER A 60 -3.31 11.99 -7.35
N ALA A 61 -3.36 10.71 -6.97
CA ALA A 61 -3.36 9.57 -7.87
C ALA A 61 -4.77 9.18 -8.37
N GLN A 62 -5.86 9.65 -7.74
CA GLN A 62 -7.25 9.30 -8.09
C GLN A 62 -7.55 9.42 -9.59
N LYS A 63 -7.01 10.43 -10.27
CA LYS A 63 -7.24 10.63 -11.72
C LYS A 63 -6.75 9.47 -12.61
N ASP A 64 -5.84 8.63 -12.11
CA ASP A 64 -5.24 7.53 -12.86
C ASP A 64 -6.05 6.22 -12.72
N TYR A 65 -7.07 6.22 -11.86
CA TYR A 65 -7.95 5.09 -11.57
C TYR A 65 -9.40 5.45 -11.90
N ASN A 66 -10.19 4.46 -12.29
CA ASN A 66 -11.58 4.66 -12.69
C ASN A 66 -12.59 4.00 -11.74
N LEU A 67 -12.12 3.28 -10.72
CA LEU A 67 -12.93 2.82 -9.60
C LEU A 67 -12.34 3.32 -8.28
N HIS A 68 -13.12 4.04 -7.48
CA HIS A 68 -12.77 4.53 -6.15
C HIS A 68 -13.74 3.99 -5.10
N MET A 69 -13.22 3.25 -4.14
CA MET A 69 -13.99 2.68 -3.05
C MET A 69 -13.57 3.29 -1.72
N THR A 70 -14.55 3.61 -0.89
CA THR A 70 -14.34 3.99 0.51
C THR A 70 -15.06 3.01 1.42
N PHE A 71 -14.41 2.56 2.49
CA PHE A 71 -14.98 1.64 3.46
C PHE A 71 -15.15 2.31 4.83
N SER A 72 -16.37 2.25 5.36
CA SER A 72 -16.68 2.84 6.68
C SER A 72 -17.66 2.02 7.49
N ALA A 73 -17.68 2.23 8.81
CA ALA A 73 -18.77 1.82 9.68
C ALA A 73 -20.01 2.73 9.50
N ILE A 74 -21.19 2.23 9.84
CA ILE A 74 -22.45 3.01 9.86
C ILE A 74 -22.55 3.84 11.14
N LYS A 75 -22.23 3.24 12.30
CA LYS A 75 -22.55 3.78 13.63
C LYS A 75 -21.76 5.05 13.97
N ASP A 76 -20.46 5.03 13.75
CA ASP A 76 -19.50 6.09 14.08
C ASP A 76 -18.83 6.71 12.85
N GLN A 77 -19.20 6.24 11.64
CA GLN A 77 -18.56 6.62 10.37
C GLN A 77 -17.05 6.36 10.37
N ALA A 78 -16.56 5.47 11.24
CA ALA A 78 -15.14 5.14 11.30
C ALA A 78 -14.68 4.50 9.99
N PHE A 79 -13.53 4.95 9.51
CA PHE A 79 -12.85 4.37 8.36
C PHE A 79 -12.36 2.96 8.69
N LEU A 80 -12.62 2.00 7.79
CA LEU A 80 -12.32 0.59 8.02
C LEU A 80 -11.08 0.14 7.21
N SER A 81 -10.15 -0.55 7.88
CA SER A 81 -9.06 -1.32 7.28
C SER A 81 -9.41 -2.81 7.25
N ASP A 82 -8.53 -3.64 6.69
CA ASP A 82 -8.66 -5.11 6.68
C ASP A 82 -9.94 -5.59 5.96
N VAL A 83 -10.37 -4.83 4.95
CA VAL A 83 -11.47 -5.21 4.08
C VAL A 83 -10.91 -6.09 2.96
N ALA A 84 -11.39 -7.33 2.86
CA ALA A 84 -11.08 -8.21 1.74
C ALA A 84 -12.00 -7.87 0.57
N VAL A 85 -11.44 -7.61 -0.61
CA VAL A 85 -12.17 -7.20 -1.81
C VAL A 85 -11.91 -8.18 -2.95
N GLN A 86 -12.99 -8.58 -3.62
CA GLN A 86 -12.97 -9.33 -4.87
C GLN A 86 -13.84 -8.61 -5.90
N ILE A 87 -13.39 -8.53 -7.15
CA ILE A 87 -14.19 -8.02 -8.27
C ILE A 87 -14.30 -9.10 -9.33
N THR A 88 -15.52 -9.30 -9.82
CA THR A 88 -15.85 -10.22 -10.91
C THR A 88 -16.43 -9.46 -12.09
N ASP A 89 -16.17 -9.93 -13.31
CA ASP A 89 -16.76 -9.38 -14.53
C ASP A 89 -18.16 -9.97 -14.82
N LYS A 90 -18.75 -9.56 -15.96
CA LYS A 90 -20.06 -10.04 -16.43
C LYS A 90 -20.16 -11.56 -16.61
N ASP A 91 -19.04 -12.25 -16.81
CA ASP A 91 -18.97 -13.70 -16.99
C ASP A 91 -18.65 -14.42 -15.67
N SER A 92 -18.76 -13.70 -14.54
CA SER A 92 -18.38 -14.17 -13.20
C SER A 92 -16.91 -14.54 -13.06
N LYS A 93 -16.04 -14.10 -13.98
CA LYS A 93 -14.60 -14.31 -13.87
C LYS A 93 -14.04 -13.31 -12.86
N LYS A 94 -13.23 -13.81 -11.92
CA LYS A 94 -12.48 -12.96 -11.00
C LYS A 94 -11.41 -12.18 -11.77
N VAL A 95 -11.46 -10.86 -11.69
CA VAL A 95 -10.53 -9.93 -12.36
C VAL A 95 -9.65 -9.17 -11.38
N PHE A 96 -10.03 -9.13 -10.11
CA PHE A 96 -9.28 -8.47 -9.06
C PHE A 96 -9.54 -9.14 -7.70
N GLU A 97 -8.50 -9.21 -6.88
CA GLU A 97 -8.58 -9.63 -5.48
C GLU A 97 -7.54 -8.90 -4.63
N ALA A 98 -7.93 -8.46 -3.44
CA ALA A 98 -7.03 -7.93 -2.43
C ALA A 98 -7.55 -8.30 -1.03
N ALA A 99 -6.74 -8.98 -0.24
CA ALA A 99 -7.15 -9.52 1.06
C ALA A 99 -7.17 -8.47 2.19
N ASN A 100 -6.36 -7.41 2.08
CA ASN A 100 -6.27 -6.36 3.09
C ASN A 100 -6.28 -4.98 2.41
N THR A 101 -7.43 -4.31 2.46
CA THR A 101 -7.61 -2.98 1.89
C THR A 101 -8.25 -2.04 2.92
N GLY A 102 -8.08 -0.74 2.69
CA GLY A 102 -8.88 0.29 3.34
C GLY A 102 -8.06 1.40 3.99
N PRO A 103 -8.73 2.53 4.32
CA PRO A 103 -10.14 2.80 4.06
C PRO A 103 -10.46 3.16 2.61
N TYR A 104 -9.44 3.47 1.81
CA TYR A 104 -9.61 3.74 0.40
C TYR A 104 -9.00 2.62 -0.44
N LEU A 105 -9.64 2.35 -1.57
CA LEU A 105 -9.14 1.44 -2.59
C LEU A 105 -9.46 2.07 -3.96
N ASN A 106 -8.42 2.38 -4.73
CA ASN A 106 -8.56 2.85 -6.11
C ASN A 106 -8.03 1.79 -7.06
N VAL A 107 -8.81 1.42 -8.07
CA VAL A 107 -8.51 0.33 -9.00
C VAL A 107 -8.69 0.82 -10.43
N LYS A 108 -7.80 0.39 -11.32
CA LYS A 108 -7.83 0.69 -12.75
C LYS A 108 -8.30 -0.53 -13.50
N LEU A 109 -9.58 -0.54 -13.86
CA LEU A 109 -10.22 -1.64 -14.57
C LEU A 109 -10.50 -1.26 -16.02
N PRO A 110 -10.55 -2.21 -16.96
CA PRO A 110 -11.09 -1.97 -18.29
C PRO A 110 -12.56 -1.55 -18.24
N ASP A 111 -13.06 -0.92 -19.30
CA ASP A 111 -14.48 -0.66 -19.46
C ASP A 111 -15.28 -1.97 -19.43
N GLY A 112 -16.40 -1.98 -18.71
CA GLY A 112 -17.16 -3.21 -18.50
C GLY A 112 -18.16 -3.13 -17.36
N LYS A 113 -18.85 -4.25 -17.14
CA LYS A 113 -19.77 -4.45 -16.03
C LYS A 113 -19.11 -5.37 -15.00
N TYR A 114 -19.24 -4.99 -13.73
CA TYR A 114 -18.56 -5.67 -12.64
C TYR A 114 -19.45 -5.81 -11.41
N GLU A 115 -19.18 -6.84 -10.61
CA GLU A 115 -19.66 -6.97 -9.24
C GLU A 115 -18.46 -7.01 -8.29
N LEU A 116 -18.42 -6.05 -7.36
CA LEU A 116 -17.49 -6.04 -6.24
C LEU A 116 -18.13 -6.70 -5.02
N THR A 117 -17.38 -7.59 -4.39
CA THR A 117 -17.70 -8.21 -3.10
C THR A 117 -16.63 -7.77 -2.11
N ALA A 118 -17.04 -7.05 -1.07
CA ALA A 118 -16.20 -6.62 0.03
C ALA A 118 -16.60 -7.34 1.32
N THR A 119 -15.63 -7.85 2.07
CA THR A 119 -15.84 -8.58 3.32
C THR A 119 -15.07 -7.91 4.43
N TYR A 120 -15.75 -7.55 5.51
CA TYR A 120 -15.16 -6.99 6.71
C TYR A 120 -15.68 -7.76 7.92
N LYS A 121 -14.78 -8.32 8.75
CA LYS A 121 -15.12 -9.13 9.94
C LYS A 121 -16.16 -10.24 9.66
N GLY A 122 -16.10 -10.86 8.48
CA GLY A 122 -17.03 -11.91 8.05
C GLY A 122 -18.36 -11.41 7.46
N GLU A 123 -18.63 -10.10 7.53
CA GLU A 123 -19.80 -9.50 6.91
C GLU A 123 -19.54 -9.05 5.48
N VAL A 124 -20.40 -9.49 4.56
CA VAL A 124 -20.26 -9.26 3.12
C VAL A 124 -21.15 -8.11 2.65
N ARG A 125 -20.56 -7.22 1.84
CA ARG A 125 -21.25 -6.20 1.05
C ARG A 125 -20.96 -6.41 -0.42
N LYS A 126 -22.00 -6.32 -1.24
CA LYS A 126 -21.91 -6.41 -2.71
C LYS A 126 -22.25 -5.08 -3.34
N HIS A 127 -21.59 -4.78 -4.45
CA HIS A 127 -21.83 -3.57 -5.22
C HIS A 127 -21.59 -3.84 -6.71
N ALA A 128 -22.65 -3.74 -7.49
CA ALA A 128 -22.58 -3.85 -8.95
C ALA A 128 -22.44 -2.45 -9.57
N PHE A 129 -21.54 -2.32 -10.55
CA PHE A 129 -21.25 -1.06 -11.22
C PHE A 129 -20.85 -1.28 -12.69
N THR A 130 -20.85 -0.21 -13.46
CA THR A 130 -20.44 -0.22 -14.87
C THR A 130 -19.42 0.88 -15.12
N LEU A 131 -18.27 0.53 -15.67
CA LEU A 131 -17.24 1.46 -16.10
C LEU A 131 -17.37 1.74 -17.59
N THR A 132 -17.24 3.01 -17.97
CA THR A 132 -17.30 3.48 -19.35
C THR A 132 -16.20 4.51 -19.54
N ALA A 133 -15.59 4.55 -20.73
CA ALA A 133 -14.51 5.45 -21.06
C ALA A 133 -14.77 6.89 -20.59
N GLY A 134 -13.81 7.45 -19.86
CA GLY A 134 -13.87 8.82 -19.34
C GLY A 134 -14.76 9.03 -18.12
N LYS A 135 -15.38 7.97 -17.57
CA LYS A 135 -16.13 8.02 -16.31
C LYS A 135 -15.38 7.31 -15.19
N THR A 136 -15.50 7.88 -14.00
CA THR A 136 -15.02 7.30 -12.75
C THR A 136 -16.23 6.85 -11.94
N GLU A 137 -16.18 5.63 -11.41
CA GLU A 137 -17.11 5.14 -10.41
C GLU A 137 -16.54 5.41 -9.02
N ALA A 138 -17.33 6.03 -8.15
CA ALA A 138 -16.93 6.30 -6.78
C ALA A 138 -18.07 5.91 -5.82
N SER A 139 -17.78 4.96 -4.94
CA SER A 139 -18.79 4.37 -4.07
C SER A 139 -18.29 4.15 -2.64
N VAL A 140 -19.20 4.25 -1.67
CA VAL A 140 -18.91 4.05 -0.24
C VAL A 140 -19.68 2.81 0.23
N LEU A 141 -18.96 1.80 0.72
CA LEU A 141 -19.58 0.64 1.36
C LEU A 141 -19.54 0.82 2.88
N ARG A 142 -20.69 0.58 3.50
CA ARG A 142 -20.87 0.76 4.94
C ARG A 142 -21.28 -0.53 5.64
N TRP A 143 -20.65 -0.80 6.78
CA TRP A 143 -20.94 -1.96 7.61
C TRP A 143 -21.72 -1.57 8.87
N PRO A 144 -22.70 -2.39 9.30
CA PRO A 144 -23.40 -2.19 10.56
C PRO A 144 -22.53 -2.75 11.68
N THR A 145 -21.38 -2.12 11.93
CA THR A 145 -20.48 -2.58 12.99
C THR A 145 -21.13 -2.32 14.36
N GLU A 146 -21.10 -3.33 15.24
CA GLU A 146 -21.64 -3.29 16.60
C GLU A 146 -20.98 -2.25 17.50
#